data_AF-A0A258GNH9-F1
#
_entry.id   AF-A0A258GNH9-F1
#
_cell.length_a   1.000
_cell.length_b   1.000
_cell.length_c   1.000
_cell.angle_alpha   90.00
_cell.angle_beta   90.00
_cell.angle_gamma   90.00
#
_symmetry.space_group_name_H-M   'P 1'
#
loop_
_entity.id
_entity.type
_entity.pdbx_description
1 polymer ?
#
loop_
_entity_poly.entity_id
_entity_poly.type
_entity_poly.pdbx_seq_one_letter_code
_entity_poly.pdbx_strand_id
1 'polypeptide(L)'
;MGEATHGAEEAAGEVAPTAAATKRLINLRSAALVAEIVGGLAVVVSLIFVGLELAQANKLERNAAMQRQIAAVTALQQSVTDQLDVVSALGRAARGEPLTPLERVKVEAYVMFSDHTWEGLYLQYLDGQVDKDLWEAQRTQARLINNNPVFRAVWNERRVWFTPRYRAFRDAEFASATSEEMNWDYFKALERPQPAAPVPAEASKP
;
A
#
# COMPACT_ATOMS: atom_id res chain seq x y z
N MET A 1 1.56 -58.17 -90.31
CA MET A 1 2.86 -57.92 -89.65
C MET A 1 2.78 -56.49 -89.16
N GLY A 2 2.29 -56.25 -87.93
CA GLY A 2 3.06 -56.31 -86.68
C GLY A 2 3.83 -54.97 -86.58
N GLU A 3 3.78 -54.12 -85.56
CA GLU A 3 3.47 -54.15 -84.11
C GLU A 3 3.21 -52.66 -83.72
N ALA A 4 2.32 -52.32 -82.78
CA ALA A 4 2.64 -52.01 -81.36
C ALA A 4 3.88 -51.07 -81.21
N THR A 5 3.95 -49.98 -80.45
CA THR A 5 3.28 -49.50 -79.22
C THR A 5 3.97 -48.14 -78.89
N HIS A 6 3.25 -47.11 -78.48
CA HIS A 6 3.05 -46.71 -77.07
C HIS A 6 4.27 -46.10 -76.37
N GLY A 7 4.06 -44.91 -75.78
CA GLY A 7 4.71 -44.46 -74.54
C GLY A 7 6.18 -44.06 -74.62
N ALA A 8 6.44 -42.75 -74.67
CA ALA A 8 7.64 -42.20 -74.04
C ALA A 8 7.19 -41.05 -73.12
N GLU A 9 6.76 -41.50 -71.96
CA GLU A 9 6.50 -40.74 -70.76
C GLU A 9 7.70 -39.86 -70.40
N GLU A 10 7.36 -38.65 -70.00
CA GLU A 10 8.15 -37.60 -69.39
C GLU A 10 9.16 -38.12 -68.35
N ALA A 11 10.38 -38.47 -68.80
CA ALA A 11 11.49 -38.73 -67.89
C ALA A 11 12.12 -37.38 -67.47
N ALA A 12 11.48 -36.72 -66.51
CA ALA A 12 12.09 -35.67 -65.72
C ALA A 12 13.33 -36.26 -65.00
N GLY A 13 14.51 -36.08 -65.58
CA GLY A 13 15.77 -36.51 -65.01
C GLY A 13 16.05 -35.76 -63.71
N GLU A 14 15.89 -36.44 -62.58
CA GLU A 14 16.27 -35.96 -61.26
C GLU A 14 17.81 -35.86 -61.19
N VAL A 15 18.34 -34.65 -61.39
CA VAL A 15 19.77 -34.39 -61.34
C VAL A 15 20.23 -34.41 -59.88
N ALA A 16 20.92 -35.48 -59.48
CA ALA A 16 21.45 -35.63 -58.13
C ALA A 16 22.38 -34.45 -57.76
N PRO A 17 22.26 -33.87 -56.54
CA PRO A 17 23.05 -32.72 -56.14
C PRO A 17 24.54 -33.05 -56.08
N THR A 18 25.37 -32.13 -56.59
CA THR A 18 26.83 -32.28 -56.58
C THR A 18 27.38 -32.26 -55.16
N ALA A 19 28.50 -32.94 -54.91
CA ALA A 19 29.12 -33.04 -53.58
C ALA A 19 29.38 -31.67 -52.92
N ALA A 20 29.66 -30.62 -53.72
CA ALA A 20 29.83 -29.25 -53.25
C ALA A 20 28.52 -28.61 -52.75
N ALA A 21 27.39 -28.89 -53.41
CA ALA A 21 26.07 -28.43 -52.98
C ALA A 21 25.66 -29.13 -51.68
N THR A 22 25.88 -30.45 -51.57
CA THR A 22 25.61 -31.23 -50.37
C THR A 22 26.41 -30.73 -49.16
N LYS A 23 27.71 -30.44 -49.34
CA LYS A 23 28.57 -29.88 -48.27
C LYS A 23 28.09 -28.51 -47.78
N ARG A 24 27.65 -27.64 -48.70
CA ARG A 24 27.08 -26.32 -48.35
C ARG A 24 25.76 -26.44 -47.60
N LEU A 25 24.87 -27.34 -48.04
CA LEU A 25 23.60 -27.60 -47.37
C LEU A 25 23.80 -28.14 -45.95
N ILE A 26 24.76 -29.05 -45.76
CA ILE A 26 25.12 -29.56 -44.42
C ILE A 26 25.65 -28.42 -43.54
N ASN A 27 26.52 -27.55 -44.06
CA ASN A 27 27.05 -26.42 -43.30
C ASN A 27 25.96 -25.40 -42.90
N LEU A 28 25.05 -25.07 -43.82
CA LEU A 28 23.92 -24.16 -43.55
C LEU A 28 22.96 -24.76 -42.52
N ARG A 29 22.71 -26.07 -42.56
CA ARG A 29 21.91 -26.77 -41.55
C ARG A 29 22.57 -26.71 -40.18
N SER A 30 23.88 -26.95 -40.09
CA SER A 30 24.61 -26.82 -38.83
C SER A 30 24.58 -25.39 -38.28
N ALA A 31 24.75 -24.39 -39.15
CA ALA A 31 24.66 -22.98 -38.75
C ALA A 31 23.24 -22.61 -38.28
N ALA A 32 22.20 -23.12 -38.93
CA ALA A 32 20.82 -22.92 -38.53
C ALA A 32 20.52 -23.54 -37.16
N LEU A 33 21.00 -24.75 -36.89
CA LEU A 33 20.84 -25.41 -35.58
C LEU A 33 21.53 -24.62 -34.46
N VAL A 34 22.72 -24.09 -34.72
CA VAL A 34 23.42 -23.22 -33.75
C VAL A 34 22.62 -21.94 -33.51
N ALA A 35 22.11 -21.31 -34.56
CA ALA A 35 21.29 -20.09 -34.45
C ALA A 35 19.99 -20.34 -33.68
N GLU A 36 19.35 -21.51 -33.86
CA GLU A 36 18.14 -21.90 -33.14
C GLU A 36 18.40 -22.11 -31.64
N ILE A 37 19.48 -22.80 -31.28
CA ILE A 37 19.87 -23.00 -29.88
C ILE A 37 20.18 -21.65 -29.23
N VAL A 38 20.95 -20.79 -29.90
CA VAL A 38 21.29 -19.45 -29.40
C VAL A 38 20.05 -18.58 -29.29
N GLY A 39 19.14 -18.62 -30.27
CA GLY A 39 17.87 -17.91 -30.25
C GLY A 39 16.96 -18.36 -29.10
N GLY A 40 16.84 -19.67 -28.88
CA GLY A 40 16.09 -20.23 -27.77
C GLY A 40 16.65 -19.82 -26.41
N LEU A 41 17.98 -19.87 -26.25
CA LEU A 41 18.67 -19.39 -25.05
C LEU A 41 18.45 -17.90 -24.82
N ALA A 42 18.52 -17.09 -25.87
CA ALA A 42 18.28 -15.65 -25.79
C ALA A 42 16.85 -15.35 -25.27
N VAL A 43 15.83 -16.05 -25.79
CA VAL A 43 14.44 -15.90 -25.33
C VAL A 43 14.31 -16.26 -23.85
N VAL A 44 14.91 -17.37 -23.40
CA VAL A 44 14.87 -17.79 -21.99
C VAL A 44 15.50 -16.73 -21.09
N VAL A 45 16.67 -16.21 -21.46
CA VAL A 45 17.35 -15.15 -20.71
C VAL A 45 16.51 -13.87 -20.67
N SER A 46 15.90 -13.47 -21.79
CA SER A 46 14.99 -12.33 -21.83
C SER A 46 13.78 -12.51 -20.91
N LEU A 47 13.18 -13.69 -20.87
CA LEU A 47 12.04 -13.95 -19.97
C LEU A 47 12.43 -13.89 -18.49
N ILE A 48 13.61 -14.41 -18.13
CA ILE A 48 14.13 -14.29 -16.76
C ILE A 48 14.33 -12.82 -16.40
N PHE A 49 14.96 -12.06 -17.30
CA PHE A 49 15.20 -10.64 -17.09
C PHE A 49 13.89 -9.85 -16.90
N VAL A 50 12.89 -10.07 -17.77
CA VAL A 50 11.56 -9.45 -17.64
C VAL A 50 10.87 -9.85 -16.34
N GLY A 51 10.98 -11.12 -15.92
CA GLY A 51 10.44 -11.57 -14.63
C GLY A 51 11.08 -10.85 -13.44
N LEU A 52 12.39 -10.61 -13.49
CA LEU A 52 13.12 -9.84 -12.48
C LEU A 52 12.76 -8.35 -12.51
N GLU A 53 12.65 -7.75 -13.70
CA GLU A 53 12.23 -6.36 -13.87
C GLU A 53 10.82 -6.13 -13.34
N LEU A 54 9.88 -7.04 -13.62
CA LEU A 54 8.51 -6.93 -13.13
C LEU A 54 8.44 -7.07 -11.60
N ALA A 55 9.23 -7.97 -11.01
CA ALA A 55 9.34 -8.10 -9.56
C ALA A 55 9.91 -6.82 -8.91
N GLN A 56 10.89 -6.19 -9.55
CA GLN A 56 11.48 -4.92 -9.09
C GLN A 56 10.51 -3.74 -9.28
N ALA A 57 9.80 -3.67 -10.40
CA ALA A 57 8.79 -2.66 -10.69
C ALA A 57 7.65 -2.71 -9.67
N ASN A 58 7.15 -3.91 -9.34
CA ASN A 58 6.13 -4.10 -8.32
C ASN A 58 6.62 -3.63 -6.93
N LYS A 59 7.90 -3.86 -6.59
CA LYS A 59 8.50 -3.37 -5.34
C LYS A 59 8.61 -1.84 -5.32
N LEU A 60 9.00 -1.22 -6.43
CA LEU A 60 9.11 0.23 -6.55
C LEU A 60 7.74 0.91 -6.49
N GLU A 61 6.74 0.38 -7.18
CA GLU A 61 5.37 0.90 -7.16
C GLU A 61 4.76 0.81 -5.76
N ARG A 62 4.96 -0.31 -5.08
CA ARG A 62 4.55 -0.51 -3.68
C ARG A 62 5.21 0.50 -2.74
N ASN A 63 6.52 0.70 -2.86
CA ASN A 63 7.22 1.72 -2.08
C ASN A 63 6.72 3.14 -2.39
N ALA A 64 6.41 3.44 -3.66
CA ALA A 64 5.85 4.73 -4.06
C ALA A 64 4.42 4.93 -3.54
N ALA A 65 3.60 3.88 -3.49
CA ALA A 65 2.28 3.91 -2.86
C ALA A 65 2.40 4.17 -1.35
N MET A 66 3.31 3.47 -0.66
CA MET A 66 3.62 3.72 0.75
C MET A 66 4.10 5.15 1.00
N GLN A 67 5.02 5.68 0.19
CA GLN A 67 5.51 7.05 0.32
C GLN A 67 4.42 8.09 0.07
N ARG A 68 3.52 7.87 -0.90
CA ARG A 68 2.35 8.76 -1.14
C ARG A 68 1.40 8.75 0.05
N GLN A 69 1.16 7.58 0.65
CA GLN A 69 0.34 7.49 1.84
C GLN A 69 1.03 8.15 3.05
N ILE A 70 2.32 7.89 3.28
CA ILE A 70 3.10 8.56 4.33
C ILE A 70 3.09 10.08 4.13
N ALA A 71 3.21 10.57 2.90
CA ALA A 71 3.15 12.00 2.60
C ALA A 71 1.77 12.59 2.87
N ALA A 72 0.68 11.90 2.50
CA ALA A 72 -0.68 12.33 2.82
C ALA A 72 -0.93 12.36 4.35
N VAL A 73 -0.46 11.33 5.06
CA VAL A 73 -0.48 11.23 6.52
C VAL A 73 0.32 12.35 7.16
N THR A 74 1.53 12.60 6.69
CA THR A 74 2.41 13.65 7.21
C THR A 74 1.85 15.04 6.96
N ALA A 75 1.33 15.32 5.76
CA ALA A 75 0.73 16.61 5.43
C ALA A 75 -0.49 16.91 6.30
N LEU A 76 -1.30 15.89 6.60
CA LEU A 76 -2.47 16.11 7.43
C LEU A 76 -2.14 16.13 8.92
N GLN A 77 -1.17 15.33 9.37
CA GLN A 77 -0.61 15.44 10.73
C GLN A 77 -0.02 16.84 10.96
N GLN A 78 0.72 17.38 9.98
CA GLN A 78 1.25 18.75 10.03
C GLN A 78 0.11 19.78 10.13
N SER A 79 -1.00 19.58 9.41
CA SER A 79 -2.18 20.45 9.54
C SER A 79 -2.83 20.43 10.93
N VAL A 80 -2.66 19.34 11.69
CA VAL A 80 -3.18 19.16 13.05
C VAL A 80 -2.16 19.62 14.11
N THR A 81 -0.86 19.56 13.83
CA THR A 81 0.18 19.94 14.80
C THR A 81 0.28 21.46 14.96
N ASP A 82 -0.14 22.23 13.95
CA ASP A 82 -0.39 23.68 14.04
C ASP A 82 -1.68 24.02 14.81
N GLN A 83 -2.44 23.02 15.27
CA GLN A 83 -3.78 23.15 15.87
C GLN A 83 -3.80 22.67 17.33
N LEU A 84 -3.08 23.39 18.21
CA LEU A 84 -3.22 23.25 19.68
C LEU A 84 -4.68 23.31 20.14
N ASP A 85 -5.53 24.00 19.38
CA ASP A 85 -6.97 24.08 19.59
C ASP A 85 -7.69 22.73 19.40
N VAL A 86 -7.26 21.87 18.47
CA VAL A 86 -7.86 20.54 18.27
C VAL A 86 -7.50 19.61 19.42
N VAL A 87 -6.24 19.60 19.86
CA VAL A 87 -5.82 18.77 21.00
C VAL A 87 -6.55 19.21 22.27
N SER A 88 -6.67 20.53 22.50
CA SER A 88 -7.43 21.09 23.62
C SER A 88 -8.92 20.71 23.54
N ALA A 89 -9.55 20.88 22.38
CA ALA A 89 -10.94 20.50 22.13
C ALA A 89 -11.17 19.00 22.34
N LEU A 90 -10.28 18.14 21.83
CA LEU A 90 -10.38 16.69 22.00
C LEU A 90 -10.29 16.29 23.47
N GLY A 91 -9.38 16.89 24.24
CA GLY A 91 -9.25 16.64 25.69
C GLY A 91 -10.48 17.11 26.47
N ARG A 92 -11.02 18.28 26.14
CA ARG A 92 -12.27 18.81 26.71
C ARG A 92 -13.47 17.92 26.40
N ALA A 93 -13.63 17.53 25.14
CA ALA A 93 -14.70 16.64 24.71
C ALA A 93 -14.62 15.24 25.33
N ALA A 94 -13.41 14.72 25.53
CA ALA A 94 -13.20 13.45 26.23
C ALA A 94 -13.65 13.50 27.70
N ARG A 95 -13.62 14.69 28.33
CA ARG A 95 -14.18 14.93 29.68
C ARG A 95 -15.68 15.28 29.68
N GLY A 96 -16.33 15.27 28.51
CA GLY A 96 -17.75 15.59 28.37
C GLY A 96 -18.06 17.09 28.29
N GLU A 97 -17.05 17.95 28.12
CA GLU A 97 -17.29 19.37 27.88
C GLU A 97 -17.84 19.60 26.46
N PRO A 98 -18.77 20.56 26.26
CA PRO A 98 -19.32 20.85 24.95
C PRO A 98 -18.26 21.46 24.02
N LEU A 99 -18.31 21.04 22.75
CA LEU A 99 -17.54 21.63 21.66
C LEU A 99 -18.36 22.72 20.96
N THR A 100 -17.71 23.81 20.58
CA THR A 100 -18.26 24.75 19.60
C THR A 100 -18.45 24.05 18.24
N PRO A 101 -19.31 24.57 17.35
CA PRO A 101 -19.49 24.00 16.01
C PRO A 101 -18.18 23.89 15.22
N LEU A 102 -17.28 24.87 15.36
CA LEU A 102 -15.98 24.87 14.68
C LEU A 102 -15.04 23.81 15.27
N GLU A 103 -14.94 23.73 16.60
CA GLU A 103 -14.14 22.69 17.27
C GLU A 103 -14.63 21.30 16.89
N ARG A 104 -15.96 21.10 16.83
CA ARG A 104 -16.57 19.83 16.41
C ARG A 104 -16.12 19.42 15.01
N VAL A 105 -16.20 20.32 14.03
CA VAL A 105 -15.77 20.02 12.64
C VAL A 105 -14.29 19.63 12.60
N LYS A 106 -13.42 20.36 13.32
CA LYS A 106 -11.99 20.07 13.34
C LYS A 106 -11.67 18.74 14.01
N VAL A 107 -12.30 18.45 15.15
CA VAL A 107 -12.15 17.18 15.88
C VAL A 107 -12.65 16.01 15.02
N GLU A 108 -13.80 16.15 14.37
CA GLU A 108 -14.33 15.13 13.46
C GLU A 108 -13.36 14.87 12.29
N ALA A 109 -12.86 15.93 11.65
CA ALA A 109 -11.90 15.80 10.56
C ALA A 109 -10.60 15.09 11.01
N TYR A 110 -10.11 15.41 12.21
CA TYR A 110 -8.95 14.76 12.80
C TYR A 110 -9.17 13.26 13.03
N VAL A 111 -10.29 12.88 13.65
CA VAL A 111 -10.61 11.47 13.92
C VAL A 111 -10.76 10.70 12.60
N MET A 112 -11.50 11.27 11.66
CA MET A 112 -11.70 10.70 10.33
C MET A 112 -10.39 10.42 9.61
N PHE A 113 -9.47 11.38 9.65
CA PHE A 113 -8.18 11.20 9.01
C PHE A 113 -7.34 10.12 9.69
N SER A 114 -7.38 10.09 11.01
CA SER A 114 -6.72 9.05 11.79
C SER A 114 -7.22 7.67 11.35
N ASP A 115 -8.54 7.46 11.25
CA ASP A 115 -9.11 6.19 10.79
C ASP A 115 -8.76 5.87 9.32
N HIS A 116 -8.66 6.84 8.41
CA HIS A 116 -8.22 6.57 7.03
C HIS A 116 -6.75 6.16 6.96
N THR A 117 -5.92 6.73 7.83
CA THR A 117 -4.52 6.34 7.97
C THR A 117 -4.41 4.88 8.44
N TRP A 118 -5.19 4.52 9.46
CA TRP A 118 -5.28 3.15 9.98
C TRP A 118 -5.83 2.16 8.95
N GLU A 119 -6.85 2.55 8.18
CA GLU A 119 -7.38 1.73 7.09
C GLU A 119 -6.31 1.42 6.06
N GLY A 120 -5.57 2.43 5.60
CA GLY A 120 -4.50 2.19 4.63
C GLY A 120 -3.40 1.29 5.20
N LEU A 121 -3.02 1.46 6.47
CA LEU A 121 -2.04 0.58 7.12
C LEU A 121 -2.55 -0.87 7.24
N TYR A 122 -3.83 -1.04 7.60
CA TYR A 122 -4.48 -2.35 7.68
C TYR A 122 -4.52 -3.07 6.33
N LEU A 123 -4.86 -2.34 5.26
CA LEU A 123 -4.88 -2.92 3.91
C LEU A 123 -3.46 -3.32 3.45
N GLN A 124 -2.45 -2.49 3.72
CA GLN A 124 -1.06 -2.84 3.42
C GLN A 124 -0.55 -4.06 4.23
N TYR A 125 -1.01 -4.23 5.47
CA TYR A 125 -0.73 -5.42 6.27
C TYR A 125 -1.37 -6.67 5.64
N LEU A 126 -2.63 -6.59 5.21
CA LEU A 126 -3.30 -7.70 4.53
C LEU A 126 -2.61 -8.10 3.22
N ASP A 127 -2.03 -7.13 2.51
CA ASP A 127 -1.28 -7.35 1.28
C ASP A 127 0.18 -7.78 1.52
N GLY A 128 0.57 -8.04 2.77
CA GLY A 128 1.90 -8.51 3.16
C GLY A 128 3.01 -7.45 2.97
N GLN A 129 2.64 -6.18 2.85
CA GLN A 129 3.58 -5.09 2.66
C GLN A 129 4.15 -4.58 3.99
N VAL A 130 3.35 -4.67 5.05
CA VAL A 130 3.71 -4.34 6.44
C VAL A 130 3.94 -5.64 7.20
N ASP A 131 5.07 -5.74 7.91
CA ASP A 131 5.37 -6.90 8.72
C ASP A 131 4.45 -7.01 9.95
N LYS A 132 4.33 -8.22 10.48
CA LYS A 132 3.41 -8.51 11.59
C LYS A 132 3.79 -7.74 12.87
N ASP A 133 5.06 -7.60 13.17
CA ASP A 133 5.50 -6.98 14.42
C ASP A 133 5.23 -5.48 14.40
N LEU A 134 5.51 -4.83 13.27
CA LEU A 134 5.14 -3.45 13.02
C LEU A 134 3.61 -3.25 13.07
N TRP A 135 2.85 -4.15 12.45
CA TRP A 135 1.39 -4.11 12.52
C TRP A 135 0.86 -4.20 13.96
N GLU A 136 1.34 -5.14 14.77
CA GLU A 136 0.87 -5.30 16.15
C GLU A 136 1.26 -4.11 17.05
N ALA A 137 2.46 -3.53 16.85
CA ALA A 137 2.88 -2.33 17.57
C ALA A 137 1.96 -1.13 17.23
N GLN A 138 1.61 -0.99 15.96
CA GLN A 138 0.73 0.05 15.45
C GLN A 138 -0.73 -0.16 15.92
N ARG A 139 -1.22 -1.39 15.88
CA ARG A 139 -2.54 -1.78 16.41
C ARG A 139 -2.64 -1.51 17.92
N THR A 140 -1.58 -1.77 18.68
CA THR A 140 -1.55 -1.46 20.12
C THR A 140 -1.71 0.03 20.37
N GLN A 141 -1.03 0.88 19.61
CA GLN A 141 -1.23 2.34 19.67
C GLN A 141 -2.67 2.73 19.30
N ALA A 142 -3.25 2.11 18.27
CA ALA A 142 -4.64 2.36 17.88
C ALA A 142 -5.66 1.91 18.95
N ARG A 143 -5.34 0.94 19.81
CA ARG A 143 -6.23 0.57 20.93
C ARG A 143 -6.29 1.64 22.02
N LEU A 144 -5.20 2.37 22.22
CA LEU A 144 -5.14 3.52 23.13
C LEU A 144 -5.97 4.72 22.66
N ILE A 145 -6.68 4.66 21.54
CA ILE A 145 -7.67 5.68 21.16
C ILE A 145 -9.10 5.12 21.17
N ASN A 146 -9.28 3.81 21.26
CA ASN A 146 -10.59 3.16 21.16
C ASN A 146 -11.49 3.40 22.38
N ASN A 147 -10.91 3.69 23.55
CA ASN A 147 -11.68 4.06 24.73
C ASN A 147 -12.04 5.55 24.78
N ASN A 148 -11.58 6.35 23.81
CA ASN A 148 -11.98 7.75 23.74
C ASN A 148 -13.43 7.86 23.21
N PRO A 149 -14.37 8.47 23.98
CA PRO A 149 -15.77 8.55 23.57
C PRO A 149 -15.98 9.35 22.28
N VAL A 150 -15.09 10.32 22.00
CA VAL A 150 -15.13 11.12 20.77
C VAL A 150 -14.84 10.24 19.56
N PHE A 151 -13.79 9.41 19.63
CA PHE A 151 -13.45 8.49 18.53
C PHE A 151 -14.58 7.51 18.25
N ARG A 152 -15.20 6.97 19.31
CA ARG A 152 -16.35 6.06 19.17
C ARG A 152 -17.56 6.75 18.55
N ALA A 153 -17.86 7.99 18.95
CA ALA A 153 -18.98 8.75 18.40
C ALA A 153 -18.81 9.03 16.90
N VAL A 154 -17.63 9.50 16.49
CA VAL A 154 -17.33 9.78 15.07
C VAL A 154 -17.33 8.49 14.25
N TRP A 155 -16.77 7.40 14.78
CA TRP A 155 -16.80 6.09 14.12
C TRP A 155 -18.23 5.62 13.86
N ASN A 156 -19.12 5.68 14.86
CA ASN A 156 -20.51 5.25 14.72
C ASN A 156 -21.26 6.02 13.63
N GLU A 157 -21.00 7.32 13.49
CA GLU A 157 -21.63 8.16 12.48
C GLU A 157 -21.05 7.91 11.07
N ARG A 158 -19.73 7.73 10.96
CA ARG A 158 -19.01 7.82 9.68
C ARG A 158 -18.41 6.53 9.17
N ARG A 159 -18.52 5.41 9.91
CA ARG A 159 -17.94 4.11 9.53
C ARG A 159 -18.30 3.66 8.11
N VAL A 160 -19.46 4.06 7.59
CA VAL A 160 -19.93 3.72 6.24
C VAL A 160 -19.01 4.23 5.11
N TRP A 161 -18.12 5.19 5.37
CA TRP A 161 -17.16 5.71 4.39
C TRP A 161 -15.91 4.85 4.22
N PHE A 162 -15.73 3.86 5.09
CA PHE A 162 -14.59 2.95 5.06
C PHE A 162 -14.95 1.64 4.35
N THR A 163 -13.95 0.88 3.93
CA THR A 163 -14.12 -0.42 3.29
C THR A 163 -14.80 -1.42 4.25
N PRO A 164 -15.59 -2.39 3.72
CA PRO A 164 -16.26 -3.39 4.57
C PRO A 164 -15.30 -4.20 5.44
N ARG A 165 -14.10 -4.51 4.92
CA ARG A 165 -13.07 -5.28 5.65
C ARG A 165 -12.52 -4.49 6.83
N TYR A 166 -12.15 -3.22 6.61
CA TYR A 166 -11.68 -2.37 7.69
C TYR A 166 -12.77 -2.12 8.74
N ARG A 167 -14.02 -1.89 8.32
CA ARG A 167 -15.15 -1.76 9.27
C ARG A 167 -15.28 -2.96 10.19
N ALA A 168 -15.25 -4.18 9.63
CA ALA A 168 -15.37 -5.41 10.42
C ALA A 168 -14.22 -5.57 11.42
N PHE A 169 -12.99 -5.27 11.00
CA PHE A 169 -11.82 -5.25 11.87
C PHE A 169 -11.97 -4.21 13.00
N ARG A 170 -12.30 -2.97 12.63
CA ARG A 170 -12.41 -1.85 13.57
C ARG A 170 -13.54 -2.03 14.58
N ASP A 171 -14.69 -2.55 14.15
CA ASP A 171 -15.81 -2.90 15.03
C ASP A 171 -15.40 -3.98 16.05
N ALA A 172 -14.63 -4.98 15.63
CA ALA A 172 -14.10 -6.00 16.54
C ALA A 172 -13.13 -5.39 17.56
N GLU A 173 -12.25 -4.47 17.14
CA GLU A 173 -11.34 -3.76 18.05
C GLU A 173 -12.09 -2.91 19.09
N PHE A 174 -13.18 -2.23 18.70
CA PHE A 174 -14.00 -1.45 19.63
C PHE A 174 -14.79 -2.32 20.62
N ALA A 175 -15.09 -3.57 20.24
CA ALA A 175 -15.75 -4.54 21.10
C ALA A 175 -14.77 -5.22 22.08
N SER A 176 -13.51 -5.40 21.67
CA SER A 176 -12.46 -5.98 22.52
C SER A 176 -11.75 -4.97 23.41
N ALA A 177 -11.90 -3.67 23.15
CA ALA A 177 -11.28 -2.61 23.95
C ALA A 177 -11.84 -2.66 25.38
N THR A 178 -11.03 -3.15 26.32
CA THR A 178 -11.36 -3.14 27.74
C THR A 178 -11.00 -1.77 28.31
N SER A 179 -11.72 -1.32 29.35
CA SER A 179 -11.41 -0.07 30.07
C SER A 179 -10.02 -0.08 30.72
N GLU A 180 -9.39 -1.26 30.82
CA GLU A 180 -8.11 -1.48 31.50
C GLU A 180 -6.90 -1.04 30.65
N GLU A 181 -7.02 -1.03 29.32
CA GLU A 181 -5.92 -0.70 28.41
C GLU A 181 -5.59 0.80 28.34
N MET A 182 -6.48 1.66 28.82
CA MET A 182 -6.24 3.10 28.93
C MET A 182 -6.16 3.50 30.39
N ASN A 183 -4.96 3.39 30.97
CA ASN A 183 -4.69 3.91 32.30
C ASN A 183 -4.70 5.46 32.28
N TRP A 184 -5.89 6.05 32.36
CA TRP A 184 -6.06 7.50 32.53
C TRP A 184 -5.36 8.04 33.79
N ASP A 185 -5.07 7.19 34.79
CA ASP A 185 -4.35 7.62 35.99
C ASP A 185 -2.90 7.99 35.68
N TYR A 186 -2.30 7.46 34.59
CA TYR A 186 -1.01 7.94 34.08
C TYR A 186 -1.07 9.43 33.72
N PHE A 187 -2.15 9.88 33.07
CA PHE A 187 -2.33 11.29 32.71
C PHE A 187 -2.78 12.14 33.89
N LYS A 188 -3.62 11.62 34.80
CA LYS A 188 -3.98 12.34 36.04
C LYS A 188 -2.76 12.65 36.91
N ALA A 189 -1.76 11.75 36.92
CA ALA A 189 -0.50 12.00 37.63
C ALA A 189 0.35 13.13 36.98
N LEU A 190 0.08 13.47 35.71
CA LEU A 190 0.73 14.56 34.97
C LEU A 190 -0.07 15.87 35.01
N GLU A 191 -1.32 15.86 35.50
CA GLU A 191 -2.13 17.05 35.79
C GLU A 191 -1.55 17.80 37.02
N ARG A 192 -0.31 18.30 36.91
CA ARG A 192 0.17 19.32 37.85
C ARG A 192 -0.63 20.60 37.58
N PRO A 193 -1.09 21.33 38.63
CA PRO A 193 -1.63 22.66 38.45
C PRO A 193 -0.60 23.52 37.72
N GLN A 194 -0.95 24.01 36.53
CA GLN A 194 -0.15 25.01 35.86
C GLN A 194 -0.18 26.26 36.75
N PRO A 195 0.97 26.80 37.23
CA PRO A 195 0.95 28.03 37.99
C PRO A 195 0.27 29.10 37.13
N ALA A 196 -0.68 29.82 37.72
CA ALA A 196 -1.41 30.89 37.04
C ALA A 196 -0.41 31.79 36.33
N ALA A 197 -0.58 32.00 35.02
CA ALA A 197 0.25 32.93 34.28
C ALA A 197 0.19 34.30 34.99
N PRO A 198 1.33 34.97 35.24
CA PRO A 198 1.31 36.26 35.89
C PRO A 198 0.45 37.21 35.07
N VAL A 199 -0.60 37.75 35.69
CA VAL A 199 -1.44 38.80 35.11
C VAL A 199 -0.50 39.96 34.75
N PRO A 200 -0.45 40.42 33.50
CA PRO A 200 0.34 41.58 33.14
C PRO A 200 -0.13 42.75 34.00
N ALA A 201 0.78 43.33 34.78
CA ALA A 201 0.48 44.51 35.56
C ALA A 201 -0.08 45.58 34.60
N GLU A 202 -1.32 46.01 34.83
CA GLU A 202 -1.89 47.15 34.15
C GLU A 202 -0.90 48.31 34.26
N ALA A 203 -0.36 48.71 33.11
CA ALA A 203 0.44 49.91 33.01
C ALA A 203 -0.48 51.09 33.36
N SER A 204 -0.39 51.52 34.62
CA SER A 204 -1.00 52.75 35.11
C SER A 204 -0.54 53.90 34.22
N LYS A 205 -1.47 54.44 33.43
CA LYS A 205 -1.24 55.64 32.62
C LYS A 205 -1.23 56.87 33.55
N PRO A 206 -0.26 57.80 33.42
CA PRO A 206 -0.47 59.17 33.84
C PRO A 206 -1.42 59.91 32.89
#